data_AF-A0A6B2C6Z9-F1
#
_entry.id   AF-A0A6B2C6Z9-F1
#
_cell.length_a   1.000
_cell.length_b   1.000
_cell.length_c   1.000
_cell.angle_alpha   90.00
_cell.angle_beta   90.00
_cell.angle_gamma   90.00
#
_symmetry.space_group_name_H-M   'P 1'
#
loop_
_entity.id
_entity.type
_entity.pdbx_description
1 polymer ?
#
loop_
_entity_poly.entity_id
_entity_poly.type
_entity_poly.pdbx_seq_one_letter_code
_entity_poly.pdbx_strand_id
1 'polypeptide(L)'
;MKMFLSMSIRLLINVESLNGVETVGNLSRHRTVPIIIPTDTGYVLRYVPAISGESLGHAYQQALVEVSKKLGLPVGVYSERGEFIKFSEDDYLKDEGITPPKDVNDIRRFEVDVILKDVVADVGGFLYTGRPPAKRTSRFQVGYMIPALETAMEAAALEAQFHVRFLQSKPPRVQAGEERRLGQIPYNVEVGSALYTFTFTLDIEGIAEPSTTFGVESPKEKDLKAQANKRRQASLMALALMTSSWLFGAKRSRFLPNAELRSAVITLSTIPFIASPGNSRNYVKETVVRASSLLDTYKRFGRNEEIHILAIDREGLEIPEKVEKVYTMEEAINRVIDILNKYKIL
;
A
#
# COMPACT_ATOMS: atom_id res chain seq x y z
N MET A 1 12.39 14.45 -16.25
CA MET A 1 11.16 13.62 -16.33
C MET A 1 10.88 13.11 -14.92
N LYS A 2 9.69 12.62 -14.60
CA LYS A 2 9.42 11.99 -13.30
C LYS A 2 8.87 10.60 -13.56
N MET A 3 9.63 9.55 -13.24
CA MET A 3 9.17 8.18 -13.35
C MET A 3 8.17 7.87 -12.25
N PHE A 4 6.94 7.63 -12.69
CA PHE A 4 5.79 7.34 -11.85
C PHE A 4 5.28 5.94 -12.17
N LEU A 5 5.23 5.09 -11.14
CA LEU A 5 4.67 3.76 -11.21
C LEU A 5 3.22 3.81 -10.71
N SER A 6 2.29 3.16 -11.40
CA SER A 6 0.95 2.87 -10.90
C SER A 6 0.58 1.42 -11.20
N MET A 7 -0.14 0.79 -10.28
CA MET A 7 -0.56 -0.60 -10.37
C MET A 7 -2.01 -0.68 -9.93
N SER A 8 -2.87 -1.32 -10.74
CA SER A 8 -4.18 -1.77 -10.26
C SER A 8 -4.21 -3.29 -10.29
N ILE A 9 -4.52 -3.89 -9.14
CA ILE A 9 -4.34 -5.32 -8.90
C ILE A 9 -5.69 -5.90 -8.46
N ARG A 10 -6.08 -7.02 -9.07
CA ARG A 10 -7.24 -7.83 -8.67
C ARG A 10 -6.78 -9.13 -8.02
N LEU A 11 -7.30 -9.38 -6.82
CA LEU A 11 -6.97 -10.54 -6.00
C LEU A 11 -8.25 -11.28 -5.62
N LEU A 12 -8.28 -12.58 -5.81
CA LEU A 12 -9.30 -13.42 -5.19
C LEU A 12 -8.85 -13.69 -3.75
N ILE A 13 -9.62 -13.20 -2.79
CA ILE A 13 -9.25 -13.21 -1.37
C ILE A 13 -10.36 -13.82 -0.53
N ASN A 14 -9.98 -14.71 0.38
CA ASN A 14 -10.84 -15.09 1.51
C ASN A 14 -10.68 -14.07 2.66
N VAL A 15 -11.79 -13.41 2.99
CA VAL A 15 -11.90 -12.20 3.82
C VAL A 15 -12.00 -12.51 5.32
N GLU A 16 -12.06 -13.78 5.71
CA GLU A 16 -12.19 -14.23 7.12
C GLU A 16 -11.22 -13.54 8.10
N SER A 17 -10.05 -13.07 7.63
CA SER A 17 -8.94 -12.67 8.52
C SER A 17 -8.43 -11.24 8.37
N LEU A 18 -8.87 -10.48 7.38
CA LEU A 18 -8.10 -9.31 6.96
C LEU A 18 -8.48 -8.00 7.68
N ASN A 19 -9.70 -7.95 8.24
CA ASN A 19 -10.34 -6.69 8.63
C ASN A 19 -10.92 -6.66 10.04
N GLY A 20 -10.40 -7.43 11.00
CA GLY A 20 -10.93 -7.41 12.38
C GLY A 20 -10.96 -6.00 12.99
N VAL A 21 -12.16 -5.53 13.33
CA VAL A 21 -12.43 -4.36 14.18
C VAL A 21 -12.81 -4.87 15.57
N GLU A 22 -12.74 -3.98 16.58
CA GLU A 22 -13.09 -4.22 17.98
C GLU A 22 -14.26 -5.21 18.17
N THR A 23 -14.11 -6.10 19.14
CA THR A 23 -15.14 -7.07 19.48
C THR A 23 -16.29 -6.39 20.22
N VAL A 24 -17.51 -6.48 19.69
CA VAL A 24 -18.73 -6.10 20.42
C VAL A 24 -19.31 -7.38 21.01
N GLY A 25 -19.09 -7.61 22.30
CA GLY A 25 -19.44 -8.87 22.95
C GLY A 25 -18.62 -10.04 22.40
N ASN A 26 -19.28 -11.05 21.81
CA ASN A 26 -18.62 -12.21 21.22
C ASN A 26 -18.54 -12.17 19.67
N LEU A 27 -18.85 -11.03 19.05
CA LEU A 27 -18.76 -10.85 17.60
C LEU A 27 -17.55 -9.99 17.26
N SER A 28 -16.63 -10.53 16.46
CA SER A 28 -15.56 -9.74 15.85
C SER A 28 -16.08 -9.19 14.52
N ARG A 29 -16.27 -7.86 14.42
CA ARG A 29 -16.74 -7.23 13.17
C ARG A 29 -15.61 -7.06 12.18
N HIS A 30 -15.93 -6.98 10.89
CA HIS A 30 -14.99 -6.53 9.86
C HIS A 30 -15.05 -5.01 9.66
N ARG A 31 -13.93 -4.38 9.29
CA ARG A 31 -13.89 -3.02 8.77
C ARG A 31 -14.69 -3.02 7.47
N THR A 32 -15.80 -2.30 7.49
CA THR A 32 -16.66 -2.13 6.32
C THR A 32 -16.55 -0.71 5.79
N VAL A 33 -16.61 -0.56 4.47
CA VAL A 33 -16.75 0.74 3.81
C VAL A 33 -18.08 0.79 3.06
N PRO A 34 -18.77 1.95 3.06
CA PRO A 34 -19.93 2.15 2.20
C PRO A 34 -19.46 2.29 0.76
N ILE A 35 -20.01 1.47 -0.13
CA ILE A 35 -19.85 1.60 -1.58
C ILE A 35 -21.22 1.81 -2.22
N ILE A 36 -21.24 2.61 -3.27
CA ILE A 36 -22.41 2.82 -4.12
C ILE A 36 -22.25 1.91 -5.33
N ILE A 37 -23.18 0.97 -5.48
CA ILE A 37 -23.19 0.02 -6.59
C ILE A 37 -24.27 0.47 -7.59
N PRO A 38 -23.92 0.68 -8.87
CA PRO A 38 -24.92 0.94 -9.91
C PRO A 38 -25.76 -0.30 -10.16
N THR A 39 -27.07 -0.13 -10.32
CA THR A 39 -28.04 -1.17 -10.67
C THR A 39 -28.88 -0.72 -11.86
N ASP A 40 -29.62 -1.64 -12.49
CA ASP A 40 -30.52 -1.32 -13.62
C ASP A 40 -31.54 -0.23 -13.28
N THR A 41 -31.89 -0.09 -12.00
CA THR A 41 -32.91 0.84 -11.48
C THR A 41 -32.33 2.05 -10.74
N GLY A 42 -31.01 2.21 -10.69
CA GLY A 42 -30.36 3.35 -10.03
C GLY A 42 -29.08 2.98 -9.30
N TYR A 43 -29.02 3.29 -8.00
CA TYR A 43 -27.83 3.09 -7.16
C TYR A 43 -28.23 2.51 -5.82
N VAL A 44 -27.43 1.58 -5.31
CA VAL A 44 -27.64 0.96 -3.99
C VAL A 44 -26.42 1.17 -3.13
N LEU A 45 -26.63 1.68 -1.91
CA LEU A 45 -25.62 1.75 -0.87
C LEU A 45 -25.45 0.37 -0.21
N ARG A 46 -24.22 -0.14 -0.17
CA ARG A 46 -23.86 -1.38 0.51
C ARG A 46 -22.62 -1.18 1.37
N TYR A 47 -22.61 -1.83 2.52
CA TYR A 47 -21.42 -1.94 3.35
C TYR A 47 -20.72 -3.25 2.99
N VAL A 48 -19.47 -3.15 2.56
CA VAL A 48 -18.65 -4.32 2.20
C VAL A 48 -17.38 -4.33 3.03
N PRO A 49 -16.82 -5.50 3.37
CA PRO A 49 -15.52 -5.55 4.01
C PRO A 49 -14.45 -4.90 3.13
N ALA A 50 -13.52 -4.19 3.74
CA ALA A 50 -12.42 -3.57 3.01
C ALA A 50 -11.14 -3.46 3.85
N ILE A 51 -10.01 -3.70 3.19
CA ILE A 51 -8.68 -3.50 3.79
C ILE A 51 -8.27 -2.06 3.53
N SER A 52 -7.88 -1.35 4.58
CA SER A 52 -7.52 0.05 4.42
C SER A 52 -6.18 0.25 3.74
N GLY A 53 -6.04 1.38 3.05
CA GLY A 53 -4.78 1.77 2.43
C GLY A 53 -3.64 1.89 3.44
N GLU A 54 -3.92 2.26 4.70
CA GLU A 54 -2.94 2.31 5.78
C GLU A 54 -2.42 0.93 6.17
N SER A 55 -3.26 -0.12 6.14
CA SER A 55 -2.83 -1.49 6.42
C SER A 55 -1.89 -2.01 5.33
N LEU A 56 -2.24 -1.76 4.07
CA LEU A 56 -1.38 -2.09 2.92
C LEU A 56 -0.08 -1.26 2.94
N GLY A 57 -0.18 0.03 3.26
CA GLY A 57 0.97 0.92 3.39
C GLY A 57 1.87 0.56 4.57
N HIS A 58 1.33 0.04 5.67
CA HIS A 58 2.11 -0.52 6.77
C HIS A 58 2.88 -1.76 6.30
N ALA A 59 2.21 -2.71 5.62
CA ALA A 59 2.87 -3.90 5.07
C ALA A 59 4.00 -3.56 4.07
N TYR A 60 3.78 -2.56 3.20
CA TYR A 60 4.81 -2.07 2.30
C TYR A 60 6.01 -1.47 3.06
N GLN A 61 5.75 -0.65 4.08
CA GLN A 61 6.81 -0.07 4.92
C GLN A 61 7.57 -1.15 5.73
N GLN A 62 6.89 -2.21 6.19
CA GLN A 62 7.55 -3.37 6.83
C GLN A 62 8.51 -4.07 5.85
N ALA A 63 8.03 -4.36 4.63
CA ALA A 63 8.87 -4.94 3.58
C ALA A 63 10.06 -4.01 3.25
N LEU A 64 9.84 -2.70 3.25
CA LEU A 64 10.88 -1.70 3.04
C LEU A 64 11.94 -1.72 4.14
N VAL A 65 11.56 -1.86 5.41
CA VAL A 65 12.50 -2.01 6.53
C VAL A 65 13.38 -3.24 6.33
N GLU A 66 12.78 -4.40 6.03
CA GLU A 66 13.51 -5.66 5.83
C GLU A 66 14.52 -5.57 4.69
N VAL A 67 14.08 -5.03 3.55
CA VAL A 67 14.94 -4.85 2.37
C VAL A 67 16.04 -3.84 2.64
N SER A 68 15.72 -2.72 3.28
CA SER A 68 16.68 -1.64 3.54
C SER A 68 17.79 -2.08 4.47
N LYS A 69 17.47 -2.87 5.51
CA LYS A 69 18.48 -3.47 6.39
C LYS A 69 19.45 -4.37 5.61
N LYS A 70 18.93 -5.19 4.69
CA LYS A 70 19.77 -6.06 3.83
C LYS A 70 20.65 -5.28 2.85
N LEU A 71 20.21 -4.10 2.40
CA LEU A 71 20.96 -3.21 1.51
C LEU A 71 21.90 -2.25 2.25
N GLY A 72 21.95 -2.29 3.58
CA GLY A 72 22.74 -1.37 4.41
C GLY A 72 22.28 0.08 4.32
N LEU A 73 20.99 0.31 4.07
CA LEU A 73 20.38 1.63 4.10
C LEU A 73 19.97 2.03 5.52
N PRO A 74 19.99 3.32 5.85
CA PRO A 74 19.65 3.79 7.18
C PRO A 74 18.14 3.68 7.44
N VAL A 75 17.81 3.13 8.61
CA VAL A 75 16.43 2.97 9.10
C VAL A 75 16.36 3.59 10.50
N GLY A 76 15.31 4.37 10.76
CA GLY A 76 15.09 5.00 12.07
C GLY A 76 14.82 3.99 13.18
N VAL A 77 15.17 4.32 14.42
CA VAL A 77 15.02 3.47 15.61
C VAL A 77 13.61 2.90 15.75
N TYR A 78 12.58 3.72 15.53
CA TYR A 78 11.17 3.29 15.63
C TYR A 78 10.72 2.52 14.39
N SER A 79 11.12 2.98 13.20
CA SER A 79 10.85 2.30 11.92
C SER A 79 11.42 0.87 11.93
N GLU A 80 12.58 0.65 12.54
CA GLU A 80 13.17 -0.69 12.70
C GLU A 80 12.33 -1.67 13.51
N ARG A 81 11.50 -1.16 14.43
CA ARG A 81 10.58 -1.94 15.27
C ARG A 81 9.22 -2.14 14.62
N GLY A 82 9.00 -1.52 13.46
CA GLY A 82 7.71 -1.49 12.80
C GLY A 82 6.73 -0.46 13.34
N GLU A 83 7.22 0.47 14.16
CA GLU A 83 6.48 1.56 14.78
C GLU A 83 6.65 2.81 13.92
N PHE A 84 5.80 2.97 12.89
CA PHE A 84 5.95 4.04 11.90
C PHE A 84 5.43 5.41 12.38
N ILE A 85 5.93 5.86 13.54
CA ILE A 85 5.65 7.19 14.10
C ILE A 85 6.34 8.30 13.31
N LYS A 86 7.50 7.98 12.71
CA LYS A 86 8.23 8.78 11.69
C LYS A 86 8.40 10.25 12.09
N PHE A 87 9.20 10.52 13.11
CA PHE A 87 9.68 11.87 13.44
C PHE A 87 8.55 12.89 13.70
N SER A 88 7.41 12.43 14.22
CA SER A 88 6.21 13.26 14.31
C SER A 88 6.27 14.34 15.39
N GLU A 89 7.05 14.12 16.45
CA GLU A 89 7.09 14.94 17.66
C GLU A 89 8.51 15.00 18.23
N ASP A 90 8.78 16.00 19.08
CA ASP A 90 10.10 16.29 19.65
C ASP A 90 10.74 15.11 20.39
N ASP A 91 9.95 14.35 21.14
CA ASP A 91 10.45 13.19 21.89
C ASP A 91 11.03 12.12 20.95
N TYR A 92 10.35 11.85 19.84
CA TYR A 92 10.85 10.91 18.83
C TYR A 92 12.09 11.45 18.10
N LEU A 93 12.16 12.77 17.85
CA LEU A 93 13.36 13.39 17.26
C LEU A 93 14.59 13.21 18.15
N LYS A 94 14.42 13.39 19.46
CA LYS A 94 15.49 13.25 20.46
C LYS A 94 16.07 11.83 20.45
N ASP A 95 15.22 10.82 20.43
CA ASP A 95 15.63 9.42 20.39
C ASP A 95 16.32 9.03 19.07
N GLU A 96 15.90 9.66 17.96
CA GLU A 96 16.51 9.45 16.64
C GLU A 96 17.82 10.25 16.44
N GLY A 97 18.11 11.20 17.34
CA GLY A 97 19.27 12.08 17.26
C GLY A 97 19.12 13.18 16.20
N ILE A 98 17.90 13.62 15.91
CA ILE A 98 17.59 14.68 14.95
C ILE A 98 17.24 15.97 15.68
N THR A 99 17.83 17.09 15.26
CA THR A 99 17.49 18.41 15.82
C THR A 99 16.29 18.98 15.08
N PRO A 100 15.23 19.44 15.78
CA PRO A 100 14.06 20.06 15.15
C PRO A 100 14.44 21.30 14.32
N PRO A 101 13.59 21.70 13.36
CA PRO A 101 13.82 22.93 12.61
C PRO A 101 13.69 24.13 13.56
N LYS A 102 14.58 25.11 13.45
CA LYS A 102 14.54 26.34 14.27
C LYS A 102 13.52 27.34 13.78
N ASP A 103 13.43 27.47 12.47
CA ASP A 103 12.57 28.41 11.76
C ASP A 103 12.20 27.86 10.38
N VAL A 104 11.38 28.61 9.64
CA VAL A 104 10.86 28.18 8.33
C VAL A 104 11.99 27.92 7.32
N ASN A 105 13.10 28.64 7.39
CA ASN A 105 14.23 28.44 6.48
C ASN A 105 15.02 27.17 6.79
N ASP A 106 14.89 26.62 7.99
CA ASP A 106 15.57 25.42 8.45
C ASP A 106 14.79 24.12 8.16
N ILE A 107 13.57 24.23 7.61
CA ILE A 107 12.70 23.08 7.30
C ILE A 107 13.35 22.14 6.29
N ARG A 108 13.99 22.66 5.24
CA ARG A 108 14.65 21.82 4.22
C ARG A 108 15.83 21.04 4.80
N ARG A 109 16.63 21.69 5.65
CA ARG A 109 17.71 21.03 6.40
C ARG A 109 17.16 19.90 7.26
N PHE A 110 16.09 20.17 8.01
CA PHE A 110 15.42 19.17 8.83
C PHE A 110 14.87 18.00 8.01
N GLU A 111 14.19 18.27 6.88
CA GLU A 111 13.71 17.22 5.98
C GLU A 111 14.86 16.31 5.51
N VAL A 112 15.98 16.91 5.07
CA VAL A 112 17.16 16.19 4.62
C VAL A 112 17.76 15.33 5.74
N ASP A 113 17.88 15.87 6.95
CA ASP A 113 18.36 15.13 8.12
C ASP A 113 17.47 13.91 8.43
N VAL A 114 16.14 14.08 8.38
CA VAL A 114 15.16 13.00 8.60
C VAL A 114 15.27 11.92 7.53
N ILE A 115 15.22 12.27 6.25
CA ILE A 115 15.22 11.27 5.17
C ILE A 115 16.57 10.59 5.00
N LEU A 116 17.68 11.26 5.36
CA LEU A 116 18.99 10.61 5.47
C LEU A 116 19.05 9.60 6.61
N LYS A 117 18.39 9.87 7.73
CA LYS A 117 18.33 8.98 8.88
C LYS A 117 17.42 7.76 8.65
N ASP A 118 16.33 7.94 7.92
CA ASP A 118 15.33 6.89 7.75
C ASP A 118 14.76 6.84 6.33
N VAL A 119 15.05 5.75 5.62
CA VAL A 119 14.48 5.47 4.30
C VAL A 119 12.96 5.26 4.34
N VAL A 120 12.38 4.85 5.48
CA VAL A 120 10.93 4.73 5.61
C VAL A 120 10.27 6.11 5.62
N ALA A 121 10.86 7.10 6.29
CA ALA A 121 10.40 8.49 6.24
C ALA A 121 10.65 9.15 4.86
N ASP A 122 11.72 8.76 4.16
CA ASP A 122 11.96 9.19 2.77
C ASP A 122 10.84 8.72 1.83
N VAL A 123 10.58 7.41 1.79
CA VAL A 123 9.65 6.79 0.85
C VAL A 123 8.19 6.97 1.31
N GLY A 124 7.92 6.75 2.59
CA GLY A 124 6.59 6.81 3.18
C GLY A 124 6.17 8.18 3.73
N GLY A 125 7.05 9.17 3.64
CA GLY A 125 6.80 10.52 4.13
C GLY A 125 6.64 10.60 5.65
N PHE A 126 6.55 11.82 6.15
CA PHE A 126 6.37 12.11 7.57
C PHE A 126 5.63 13.44 7.77
N LEU A 127 5.12 13.64 8.99
CA LEU A 127 4.52 14.89 9.42
C LEU A 127 5.00 15.21 10.83
N TYR A 128 5.92 16.16 10.93
CA TYR A 128 6.37 16.73 12.19
C TYR A 128 5.44 17.88 12.59
N THR A 129 4.85 17.77 13.78
CA THR A 129 3.80 18.68 14.28
C THR A 129 4.32 19.75 15.25
N GLY A 130 5.64 19.81 15.47
CA GLY A 130 6.24 20.88 16.28
C GLY A 130 6.25 22.24 15.58
N ARG A 131 7.02 23.19 16.13
CA ARG A 131 7.03 24.58 15.65
C ARG A 131 8.44 24.98 15.18
N PRO A 132 8.64 25.29 13.88
CA PRO A 132 7.67 25.21 12.79
C PRO A 132 7.35 23.76 12.38
N PRO A 133 6.13 23.48 11.87
CA PRO A 133 5.77 22.15 11.39
C PRO A 133 6.48 21.86 10.07
N ALA A 134 6.81 20.59 9.84
CA ALA A 134 7.45 20.13 8.62
C ALA A 134 6.75 18.88 8.10
N LYS A 135 6.53 18.81 6.78
CA LYS A 135 5.80 17.71 6.14
C LYS A 135 6.53 17.25 4.90
N ARG A 136 6.68 15.94 4.78
CA ARG A 136 7.00 15.26 3.52
C ARG A 136 5.84 14.36 3.14
N THR A 137 5.21 14.63 2.01
CA THR A 137 4.20 13.72 1.46
C THR A 137 4.85 12.40 1.04
N SER A 138 4.19 11.28 1.35
CA SER A 138 4.61 9.94 0.93
C SER A 138 4.86 9.89 -0.58
N ARG A 139 5.95 9.21 -0.99
CA ARG A 139 6.25 8.92 -2.40
C ARG A 139 5.39 7.79 -2.94
N PHE A 140 4.78 6.98 -2.07
CA PHE A 140 3.81 5.97 -2.46
C PHE A 140 2.40 6.33 -2.00
N GLN A 141 1.40 5.85 -2.72
CA GLN A 141 -0.01 5.96 -2.32
C GLN A 141 -0.66 4.60 -2.49
N VAL A 142 -1.54 4.22 -1.56
CA VAL A 142 -2.31 2.98 -1.66
C VAL A 142 -3.78 3.28 -1.40
N GLY A 143 -4.62 2.88 -2.35
CA GLY A 143 -6.07 2.91 -2.19
C GLY A 143 -6.55 1.84 -1.21
N TYR A 144 -7.80 1.98 -0.77
CA TYR A 144 -8.47 0.88 -0.08
C TYR A 144 -8.58 -0.32 -1.00
N MET A 145 -8.42 -1.51 -0.43
CA MET A 145 -8.77 -2.75 -1.09
C MET A 145 -10.23 -3.04 -0.81
N ILE A 146 -11.03 -2.94 -1.85
CA ILE A 146 -12.48 -3.15 -1.81
C ILE A 146 -12.85 -4.29 -2.77
N PRO A 147 -13.99 -4.96 -2.58
CA PRO A 147 -14.52 -5.85 -3.60
C PRO A 147 -14.64 -5.11 -4.93
N ALA A 148 -14.25 -5.76 -6.02
CA ALA A 148 -14.50 -5.25 -7.36
C ALA A 148 -16.01 -5.06 -7.52
N LEU A 149 -16.42 -3.92 -8.09
CA LEU A 149 -17.84 -3.54 -8.18
C LEU A 149 -18.70 -4.61 -8.86
N GLU A 150 -18.15 -5.33 -9.84
CA GLU A 150 -18.84 -6.43 -10.53
C GLU A 150 -19.16 -7.63 -9.63
N THR A 151 -18.41 -7.85 -8.54
CA THR A 151 -18.63 -8.92 -7.56
C THR A 151 -19.07 -8.39 -6.19
N ALA A 152 -19.37 -7.09 -6.10
CA ALA A 152 -19.59 -6.42 -4.83
C ALA A 152 -20.91 -6.82 -4.17
N MET A 153 -21.89 -7.25 -4.97
CA MET A 153 -23.16 -7.76 -4.46
C MET A 153 -22.99 -9.13 -3.78
N GLU A 154 -22.17 -10.00 -4.36
CA GLU A 154 -21.82 -11.32 -3.80
C GLU A 154 -20.93 -11.16 -2.57
N ALA A 155 -20.00 -10.21 -2.59
CA ALA A 155 -19.11 -9.91 -1.46
C ALA A 155 -19.83 -9.35 -0.22
N ALA A 156 -21.05 -8.83 -0.38
CA ALA A 156 -21.88 -8.36 0.72
C ALA A 156 -22.57 -9.51 1.49
N ALA A 157 -22.60 -10.73 0.94
CA ALA A 157 -23.11 -11.92 1.60
C ALA A 157 -22.04 -12.52 2.52
N LEU A 158 -21.82 -11.86 3.66
CA LEU A 158 -20.95 -12.36 4.73
C LEU A 158 -21.66 -13.46 5.52
N GLU A 159 -21.04 -14.64 5.64
CA GLU A 159 -21.57 -15.73 6.45
C GLU A 159 -20.83 -15.82 7.79
N ALA A 160 -21.56 -15.91 8.91
CA ALA A 160 -20.94 -16.07 10.22
C ALA A 160 -20.53 -17.53 10.49
N GLN A 161 -19.24 -17.76 10.73
CA GLN A 161 -18.70 -19.05 11.20
C GLN A 161 -18.37 -19.03 12.69
N PHE A 162 -18.65 -20.16 13.36
CA PHE A 162 -18.48 -20.33 14.80
C PHE A 162 -17.08 -20.80 15.17
N HIS A 163 -16.37 -20.06 16.02
CA HIS A 163 -15.02 -20.39 16.49
C HIS A 163 -14.98 -20.64 18.00
N VAL A 164 -14.17 -21.63 18.42
CA VAL A 164 -13.92 -21.95 19.84
C VAL A 164 -12.42 -21.96 20.15
N ARG A 165 -12.05 -21.51 21.36
CA ARG A 165 -10.71 -21.71 21.92
C ARG A 165 -10.78 -22.74 23.04
N PHE A 166 -10.09 -23.87 22.86
CA PHE A 166 -10.07 -24.97 23.82
C PHE A 166 -9.02 -24.72 24.91
N LEU A 167 -9.46 -24.65 26.16
CA LEU A 167 -8.58 -24.79 27.33
C LEU A 167 -8.73 -26.22 27.85
N GLN A 168 -7.81 -27.13 27.51
CA GLN A 168 -7.87 -28.53 27.95
C GLN A 168 -7.46 -28.72 29.42
N SER A 169 -6.84 -27.71 30.04
CA SER A 169 -6.14 -27.85 31.31
C SER A 169 -6.95 -27.50 32.56
N LYS A 170 -8.20 -27.01 32.45
CA LYS A 170 -9.05 -26.73 33.62
C LYS A 170 -10.53 -27.07 33.37
N PRO A 171 -11.21 -27.75 34.30
CA PRO A 171 -12.65 -27.97 34.21
C PRO A 171 -13.43 -26.65 34.32
N PRO A 172 -14.64 -26.55 33.72
CA PRO A 172 -15.51 -25.37 33.86
C PRO A 172 -15.80 -25.08 35.33
N ARG A 173 -15.63 -23.83 35.77
CA ARG A 173 -15.97 -23.45 37.14
C ARG A 173 -17.49 -23.51 37.33
N VAL A 174 -17.94 -24.40 38.20
CA VAL A 174 -19.32 -24.41 38.72
C VAL A 174 -19.26 -23.82 40.12
N GLN A 175 -19.47 -22.51 40.24
CA GLN A 175 -19.81 -21.90 41.53
C GLN A 175 -21.33 -21.81 41.62
N ALA A 176 -21.90 -22.30 42.72
CA ALA A 176 -23.34 -22.30 42.95
C ALA A 176 -23.86 -20.85 42.99
N GLY A 177 -24.71 -20.50 42.02
CA GLY A 177 -25.40 -19.20 41.96
C GLY A 177 -24.98 -18.27 40.80
N GLU A 178 -23.93 -18.60 40.04
CA GLU A 178 -23.60 -17.89 38.79
C GLU A 178 -23.88 -18.78 37.56
N GLU A 179 -24.40 -18.19 36.48
CA GLU A 179 -24.51 -18.85 35.18
C GLU A 179 -23.18 -19.53 34.81
N ARG A 180 -23.25 -20.73 34.21
CA ARG A 180 -22.07 -21.48 33.73
C ARG A 180 -21.19 -20.57 32.88
N ARG A 181 -20.18 -19.93 33.48
CA ARG A 181 -19.10 -19.30 32.73
C ARG A 181 -18.25 -20.44 32.19
N LEU A 182 -18.58 -20.86 30.97
CA LEU A 182 -17.71 -21.70 30.17
C LEU A 182 -16.30 -21.12 30.28
N GLY A 183 -15.28 -21.95 30.50
CA GLY A 183 -13.87 -21.53 30.35
C GLY A 183 -13.50 -21.17 28.90
N GLN A 184 -14.51 -20.91 28.07
CA GLN A 184 -14.53 -20.78 26.63
C GLN A 184 -15.47 -19.61 26.33
N ILE A 185 -15.00 -18.62 25.57
CA ILE A 185 -15.86 -17.61 24.97
C ILE A 185 -16.02 -18.01 23.51
N PRO A 186 -17.15 -18.62 23.10
CA PRO A 186 -17.43 -18.85 21.70
C PRO A 186 -17.60 -17.50 21.00
N TYR A 187 -16.94 -17.31 19.87
CA TYR A 187 -17.07 -16.10 19.08
C TYR A 187 -17.36 -16.44 17.62
N ASN A 188 -18.16 -15.59 16.98
CA ASN A 188 -18.45 -15.70 15.56
C ASN A 188 -17.49 -14.83 14.76
N VAL A 189 -17.05 -15.33 13.61
CA VAL A 189 -16.22 -14.62 12.63
C VAL A 189 -16.96 -14.67 11.31
N GLU A 190 -17.15 -13.54 10.65
CA GLU A 190 -17.70 -13.55 9.30
C GLU A 190 -16.64 -14.03 8.30
N VAL A 191 -17.02 -14.92 7.39
CA VAL A 191 -16.18 -15.37 6.28
C VAL A 191 -16.83 -15.03 4.96
N GLY A 192 -16.02 -14.85 3.94
CA GLY A 192 -16.48 -14.65 2.58
C GLY A 192 -15.29 -14.68 1.64
N SER A 193 -15.47 -15.17 0.42
CA SER A 193 -14.47 -15.06 -0.64
C SER A 193 -15.00 -14.11 -1.69
N ALA A 194 -14.21 -13.13 -2.09
CA ALA A 194 -14.59 -12.25 -3.18
C ALA A 194 -13.36 -11.78 -3.96
N LEU A 195 -13.63 -11.23 -5.14
CA LEU A 195 -12.62 -10.58 -5.96
C LEU A 195 -12.44 -9.15 -5.45
N TYR A 196 -11.26 -8.85 -4.93
CA TYR A 196 -10.88 -7.55 -4.42
C TYR A 196 -9.99 -6.82 -5.41
N THR A 197 -10.03 -5.50 -5.38
CA THR A 197 -9.14 -4.64 -6.15
C THR A 197 -8.58 -3.54 -5.28
N PHE A 198 -7.33 -3.16 -5.54
CA PHE A 198 -6.73 -1.95 -4.99
C PHE A 198 -5.78 -1.32 -6.01
N THR A 199 -5.42 -0.07 -5.76
CA THR A 199 -4.46 0.67 -6.58
C THR A 199 -3.27 1.09 -5.72
N PHE A 200 -2.07 0.89 -6.23
CA PHE A 200 -0.81 1.34 -5.63
C PHE A 200 -0.12 2.29 -6.60
N THR A 201 0.53 3.34 -6.10
CA THR A 201 1.36 4.25 -6.90
C THR A 201 2.69 4.52 -6.18
N LEU A 202 3.72 4.84 -6.96
CA LEU A 202 5.05 5.19 -6.46
C LEU A 202 5.72 6.23 -7.36
N ASP A 203 6.01 7.41 -6.80
CA ASP A 203 6.88 8.44 -7.37
C ASP A 203 8.34 8.04 -7.12
N ILE A 204 8.96 7.38 -8.12
CA ILE A 204 10.29 6.78 -7.98
C ILE A 204 11.37 7.85 -7.93
N GLU A 205 11.27 8.86 -8.80
CA GLU A 205 12.28 9.93 -8.85
C GLU A 205 12.22 10.87 -7.65
N GLY A 206 11.06 11.00 -6.99
CA GLY A 206 10.93 11.77 -5.75
C GLY A 206 11.60 11.13 -4.52
N ILE A 207 12.03 9.88 -4.58
CA ILE A 207 12.77 9.20 -3.51
C ILE A 207 14.20 9.75 -3.46
N ALA A 208 14.68 10.02 -2.25
CA ALA A 208 15.97 10.66 -1.99
C ALA A 208 16.11 12.08 -2.60
N GLU A 209 14.99 12.77 -2.77
CA GLU A 209 14.93 14.16 -3.20
C GLU A 209 14.13 14.97 -2.17
N PRO A 210 14.64 16.11 -1.67
CA PRO A 210 13.87 16.99 -0.77
C PRO A 210 12.59 17.47 -1.44
N SER A 211 11.47 17.43 -0.72
CA SER A 211 10.18 17.91 -1.21
C SER A 211 9.92 19.38 -0.86
N THR A 212 10.63 19.91 0.14
CA THR A 212 10.61 21.32 0.53
C THR A 212 11.37 22.15 -0.49
N THR A 213 10.67 23.02 -1.22
CA THR A 213 11.23 23.86 -2.29
C THR A 213 11.83 25.18 -1.82
N PHE A 214 11.76 25.47 -0.52
CA PHE A 214 12.24 26.70 0.10
C PHE A 214 13.19 26.39 1.27
N GLY A 215 13.80 27.43 1.84
CA GLY A 215 14.76 27.29 2.94
C GLY A 215 16.18 27.03 2.47
N VAL A 216 17.09 26.90 3.42
CA VAL A 216 18.53 26.75 3.17
C VAL A 216 18.83 25.31 2.77
N GLU A 217 19.56 25.14 1.66
CA GLU A 217 19.99 23.81 1.21
C GLU A 217 20.97 23.20 2.21
N SER A 218 20.78 21.91 2.49
CA SER A 218 21.70 21.19 3.38
C SER A 218 22.90 20.68 2.60
N PRO A 219 24.14 20.85 3.08
CA PRO A 219 25.32 20.21 2.47
C PRO A 219 25.18 18.69 2.33
N LYS A 220 24.36 18.06 3.19
CA LYS A 220 24.09 16.62 3.18
C LYS A 220 23.16 16.16 2.05
N GLU A 221 22.58 17.08 1.27
CA GLU A 221 21.81 16.71 0.07
C GLU A 221 22.67 15.93 -0.94
N LYS A 222 23.98 16.15 -0.95
CA LYS A 222 24.93 15.36 -1.76
C LYS A 222 24.99 13.90 -1.30
N ASP A 223 25.00 13.66 0.01
CA ASP A 223 25.01 12.32 0.60
C ASP A 223 23.69 11.60 0.31
N LEU A 224 22.58 12.34 0.35
CA LEU A 224 21.26 11.81 0.02
C LEU A 224 21.21 11.37 -1.45
N LYS A 225 21.69 12.23 -2.36
CA LYS A 225 21.76 11.93 -3.80
C LYS A 225 22.64 10.71 -4.07
N ALA A 226 23.73 10.52 -3.33
CA ALA A 226 24.58 9.33 -3.45
C ALA A 226 23.86 8.03 -3.05
N GLN A 227 22.81 8.11 -2.21
CA GLN A 227 21.98 6.96 -1.81
C GLN A 227 20.75 6.75 -2.70
N ALA A 228 20.47 7.65 -3.65
CA ALA A 228 19.21 7.67 -4.40
C ALA A 228 18.91 6.34 -5.11
N ASN A 229 19.86 5.82 -5.88
CA ASN A 229 19.68 4.57 -6.62
C ASN A 229 19.37 3.39 -5.69
N LYS A 230 20.12 3.26 -4.58
CA LYS A 230 19.89 2.19 -3.58
C LYS A 230 18.52 2.31 -2.92
N ARG A 231 18.05 3.52 -2.61
CA ARG A 231 16.73 3.77 -2.00
C ARG A 231 15.58 3.49 -2.95
N ARG A 232 15.74 3.82 -4.23
CA ARG A 232 14.80 3.47 -5.31
C ARG A 232 14.74 1.95 -5.51
N GLN A 233 15.89 1.28 -5.55
CA GLN A 233 15.97 -0.19 -5.59
C GLN A 233 15.29 -0.82 -4.38
N ALA A 234 15.55 -0.33 -3.17
CA ALA A 234 14.92 -0.81 -1.95
C ALA A 234 13.38 -0.70 -2.00
N SER A 235 12.86 0.40 -2.55
CA SER A 235 11.42 0.62 -2.71
C SER A 235 10.78 -0.37 -3.68
N LEU A 236 11.42 -0.63 -4.83
CA LEU A 236 10.94 -1.61 -5.80
C LEU A 236 11.04 -3.05 -5.28
N MET A 237 12.13 -3.38 -4.57
CA MET A 237 12.31 -4.68 -3.91
C MET A 237 11.29 -4.90 -2.78
N ALA A 238 10.95 -3.85 -2.02
CA ALA A 238 9.91 -3.91 -1.00
C ALA A 238 8.53 -4.17 -1.62
N LEU A 239 8.25 -3.55 -2.77
CA LEU A 239 7.03 -3.79 -3.53
C LEU A 239 6.97 -5.23 -4.06
N ALA A 240 8.09 -5.77 -4.54
CA ALA A 240 8.20 -7.17 -4.94
C ALA A 240 7.93 -8.10 -3.75
N LEU A 241 8.62 -7.89 -2.64
CA LEU A 241 8.45 -8.70 -1.44
C LEU A 241 7.00 -8.67 -0.91
N MET A 242 6.37 -7.50 -0.90
CA MET A 242 4.97 -7.36 -0.48
C MET A 242 4.02 -8.12 -1.42
N THR A 243 4.21 -8.02 -2.73
CA THR A 243 3.27 -8.56 -3.74
C THR A 243 3.50 -10.02 -4.08
N SER A 244 4.72 -10.53 -3.95
CA SER A 244 5.04 -11.96 -4.12
C SER A 244 4.40 -12.84 -3.05
N SER A 245 4.28 -12.33 -1.82
CA SER A 245 3.80 -13.10 -0.66
C SER A 245 2.56 -12.50 0.00
N TRP A 246 1.95 -11.49 -0.62
CA TRP A 246 0.78 -10.77 -0.14
C TRP A 246 0.86 -10.48 1.38
N LEU A 247 1.97 -9.86 1.81
CA LEU A 247 2.39 -9.76 3.22
C LEU A 247 1.53 -8.80 4.09
N PHE A 248 0.30 -8.49 3.69
CA PHE A 248 -0.61 -7.59 4.38
C PHE A 248 -1.75 -8.33 5.09
N GLY A 249 -2.40 -7.61 6.03
CA GLY A 249 -3.56 -8.11 6.77
C GLY A 249 -3.25 -8.60 8.18
N ALA A 250 -4.31 -8.67 9.00
CA ALA A 250 -4.23 -9.10 10.39
C ALA A 250 -4.24 -10.64 10.54
N LYS A 251 -3.84 -11.12 11.73
CA LYS A 251 -3.91 -12.54 12.17
C LYS A 251 -3.23 -13.59 11.26
N ARG A 252 -2.20 -13.20 10.50
CA ARG A 252 -1.40 -14.08 9.61
C ARG A 252 -0.87 -15.36 10.28
N SER A 253 -0.66 -15.38 11.60
CA SER A 253 -0.18 -16.55 12.34
C SER A 253 -1.19 -17.69 12.48
N ARG A 254 -2.49 -17.42 12.26
CA ARG A 254 -3.56 -18.44 12.32
C ARG A 254 -4.43 -18.48 11.07
N PHE A 255 -4.36 -17.42 10.27
CA PHE A 255 -5.14 -17.23 9.08
C PHE A 255 -4.24 -16.54 8.07
N LEU A 256 -3.38 -17.31 7.41
CA LEU A 256 -2.67 -16.83 6.24
C LEU A 256 -3.74 -16.65 5.15
N PRO A 257 -4.11 -15.41 4.75
CA PRO A 257 -5.20 -15.21 3.82
C PRO A 257 -4.83 -15.86 2.48
N ASN A 258 -5.69 -16.74 2.00
CA ASN A 258 -5.56 -17.26 0.63
C ASN A 258 -5.84 -16.09 -0.32
N ALA A 259 -4.78 -15.50 -0.84
CA ALA A 259 -4.81 -14.42 -1.82
C ALA A 259 -4.21 -14.92 -3.13
N GLU A 260 -5.05 -15.00 -4.17
CA GLU A 260 -4.64 -15.41 -5.50
C GLU A 260 -4.70 -14.22 -6.45
N LEU A 261 -3.58 -13.92 -7.11
CA LEU A 261 -3.56 -12.91 -8.17
C LEU A 261 -4.43 -13.36 -9.35
N ARG A 262 -5.43 -12.56 -9.70
CA ARG A 262 -6.30 -12.81 -10.86
C ARG A 262 -5.88 -12.00 -12.07
N SER A 263 -5.55 -10.73 -11.86
CA SER A 263 -5.05 -9.87 -12.92
C SER A 263 -4.43 -8.60 -12.34
N ALA A 264 -3.58 -7.93 -13.13
CA ALA A 264 -3.03 -6.64 -12.77
C ALA A 264 -2.73 -5.83 -14.04
N VAL A 265 -2.81 -4.51 -13.93
CA VAL A 265 -2.22 -3.58 -14.90
C VAL A 265 -1.19 -2.74 -14.18
N ILE A 266 -0.02 -2.60 -14.79
CA ILE A 266 1.11 -1.83 -14.27
C ILE A 266 1.46 -0.78 -15.31
N THR A 267 1.58 0.47 -14.90
CA THR A 267 1.98 1.56 -15.77
C THR A 267 3.21 2.25 -15.22
N LEU A 268 4.21 2.46 -16.07
CA LEU A 268 5.38 3.27 -15.77
C LEU A 268 5.39 4.47 -16.73
N SER A 269 5.27 5.68 -16.18
CA SER A 269 5.03 6.89 -16.97
C SER A 269 5.96 8.03 -16.58
N THR A 270 6.26 8.91 -17.54
CA THR A 270 7.08 10.12 -17.32
C THR A 270 6.31 11.28 -16.67
N ILE A 271 4.98 11.10 -16.54
CA ILE A 271 4.02 11.97 -15.87
C ILE A 271 3.18 11.17 -14.89
N PRO A 272 2.60 11.79 -13.84
CA PRO A 272 1.65 11.09 -12.97
C PRO A 272 0.46 10.54 -13.77
N PHE A 273 0.38 9.22 -13.87
CA PHE A 273 -0.71 8.50 -14.51
C PHE A 273 -1.13 7.34 -13.61
N ILE A 274 -2.40 7.33 -13.23
CA ILE A 274 -2.98 6.30 -12.37
C ILE A 274 -3.78 5.35 -13.23
N ALA A 275 -3.44 4.07 -13.19
CA ALA A 275 -4.18 3.03 -13.89
C ALA A 275 -5.67 3.03 -13.53
N SER A 276 -6.54 2.60 -14.45
CA SER A 276 -7.96 2.40 -14.11
C SER A 276 -8.09 1.34 -13.01
N PRO A 277 -9.00 1.54 -12.03
CA PRO A 277 -9.21 0.58 -10.97
C PRO A 277 -9.82 -0.73 -11.53
N GLY A 278 -9.40 -1.88 -11.00
CA GLY A 278 -9.88 -3.22 -11.32
C GLY A 278 -11.32 -3.53 -10.89
N ASN A 279 -12.23 -2.56 -11.03
CA ASN A 279 -13.65 -2.68 -10.69
C ASN A 279 -14.46 -3.43 -11.74
N SER A 280 -13.97 -3.46 -12.98
CA SER A 280 -14.57 -4.15 -14.12
C SER A 280 -13.50 -4.94 -14.85
N ARG A 281 -13.90 -5.96 -15.63
CA ARG A 281 -13.01 -6.68 -16.56
C ARG A 281 -12.39 -5.78 -17.65
N ASN A 282 -12.93 -4.58 -17.88
CA ASN A 282 -12.43 -3.67 -18.92
C ASN A 282 -11.32 -2.74 -18.44
N TYR A 283 -10.93 -2.77 -17.16
CA TYR A 283 -9.99 -1.81 -16.58
C TYR A 283 -8.63 -1.74 -17.31
N VAL A 284 -8.12 -2.85 -17.87
CA VAL A 284 -6.89 -2.85 -18.68
C VAL A 284 -7.10 -2.04 -19.97
N LYS A 285 -8.20 -2.30 -20.69
CA LYS A 285 -8.58 -1.59 -21.92
C LYS A 285 -8.82 -0.11 -21.65
N GLU A 286 -9.53 0.21 -20.57
CA GLU A 286 -9.76 1.60 -20.14
C GLU A 286 -8.45 2.33 -19.81
N THR A 287 -7.52 1.66 -19.13
CA THR A 287 -6.18 2.20 -18.85
C THR A 287 -5.46 2.56 -20.15
N VAL A 288 -5.51 1.67 -21.13
CA VAL A 288 -4.96 1.83 -22.48
C VAL A 288 -5.57 3.01 -23.23
N VAL A 289 -6.90 3.16 -23.18
CA VAL A 289 -7.61 4.27 -23.85
C VAL A 289 -7.25 5.60 -23.19
N ARG A 290 -7.28 5.65 -21.85
CA ARG A 290 -6.91 6.85 -21.08
C ARG A 290 -5.46 7.26 -21.31
N ALA A 291 -4.54 6.30 -21.34
CA ALA A 291 -3.12 6.56 -21.60
C ALA A 291 -2.91 7.18 -22.98
N SER A 292 -3.49 6.60 -24.03
CA SER A 292 -3.36 7.15 -25.39
C SER A 292 -3.97 8.55 -25.50
N SER A 293 -5.18 8.76 -24.98
CA SER A 293 -5.81 10.09 -24.99
C SER A 293 -4.98 11.14 -24.24
N LEU A 294 -4.34 10.76 -23.14
CA LEU A 294 -3.46 11.65 -22.39
C LEU A 294 -2.19 11.99 -23.18
N LEU A 295 -1.55 10.99 -23.80
CA LEU A 295 -0.36 11.19 -24.62
C LEU A 295 -0.64 12.08 -25.83
N ASP A 296 -1.75 11.85 -26.53
CA ASP A 296 -2.19 12.69 -27.66
C ASP A 296 -2.44 14.14 -27.21
N THR A 297 -3.02 14.32 -26.03
CA THR A 297 -3.25 15.65 -25.44
C THR A 297 -1.93 16.36 -25.17
N TYR A 298 -0.98 15.71 -24.52
CA TYR A 298 0.34 16.30 -24.24
C TYR A 298 1.13 16.60 -25.51
N LYS A 299 1.04 15.73 -26.52
CA LYS A 299 1.65 15.95 -27.84
C LYS A 299 1.12 17.21 -28.50
N ARG A 300 -0.18 17.52 -28.39
CA ARG A 300 -0.76 18.79 -28.89
C ARG A 300 -0.20 20.03 -28.20
N PHE A 301 0.26 19.91 -26.96
CA PHE A 301 0.96 20.97 -26.23
C PHE A 301 2.48 20.95 -26.45
N GLY A 302 2.99 20.17 -27.41
CA GLY A 302 4.42 20.10 -27.72
C GLY A 302 5.25 19.32 -26.71
N ARG A 303 4.62 18.45 -25.90
CA ARG A 303 5.31 17.59 -24.92
C ARG A 303 5.29 16.14 -25.36
N ASN A 304 6.46 15.51 -25.35
CA ASN A 304 6.63 14.08 -25.62
C ASN A 304 6.77 13.35 -24.28
N GLU A 305 5.64 12.87 -23.76
CA GLU A 305 5.60 12.02 -22.57
C GLU A 305 5.44 10.56 -22.98
N GLU A 306 5.76 9.63 -22.08
CA GLU A 306 5.71 8.19 -22.36
C GLU A 306 4.99 7.45 -21.24
N ILE A 307 4.22 6.42 -21.61
CA ILE A 307 3.51 5.52 -20.68
C ILE A 307 3.72 4.09 -21.17
N HIS A 308 4.51 3.33 -20.42
CA HIS A 308 4.67 1.89 -20.60
C HIS A 308 3.57 1.17 -19.85
N ILE A 309 2.92 0.18 -20.47
CA ILE A 309 1.81 -0.57 -19.87
C ILE A 309 2.13 -2.06 -19.91
N LEU A 310 2.13 -2.69 -18.75
CA LEU A 310 2.24 -4.13 -18.56
C LEU A 310 0.89 -4.67 -18.05
N ALA A 311 0.54 -5.90 -18.40
CA ALA A 311 -0.61 -6.58 -17.81
C ALA A 311 -0.33 -8.03 -17.46
N ILE A 312 -0.90 -8.45 -16.33
CA ILE A 312 -1.03 -9.84 -15.91
C ILE A 312 -2.49 -10.22 -16.06
N ASP A 313 -2.77 -11.34 -16.73
CA ASP A 313 -4.12 -11.87 -16.90
C ASP A 313 -4.16 -13.36 -16.57
N ARG A 314 -4.97 -13.72 -15.57
CA ARG A 314 -5.32 -15.10 -15.21
C ARG A 314 -6.84 -15.28 -15.12
N GLU A 315 -7.61 -14.35 -15.68
CA GLU A 315 -9.07 -14.36 -15.65
C GLU A 315 -9.71 -14.24 -17.03
N GLY A 316 -8.93 -14.14 -18.11
CA GLY A 316 -9.42 -14.11 -19.49
C GLY A 316 -9.88 -12.72 -19.90
N LEU A 317 -9.03 -11.72 -19.71
CA LEU A 317 -9.26 -10.33 -20.05
C LEU A 317 -8.91 -10.05 -21.52
N GLU A 318 -9.60 -9.09 -22.12
CA GLU A 318 -9.20 -8.53 -23.41
C GLU A 318 -7.98 -7.62 -23.20
N ILE A 319 -6.78 -8.12 -23.51
CA ILE A 319 -5.53 -7.36 -23.42
C ILE A 319 -5.19 -6.77 -24.79
N PRO A 320 -5.21 -5.42 -24.95
CA PRO A 320 -4.85 -4.77 -26.21
C PRO A 320 -3.41 -5.07 -26.64
N GLU A 321 -3.15 -5.14 -27.95
CA GLU A 321 -1.84 -5.53 -28.52
C GLU A 321 -0.66 -4.66 -28.05
N LYS A 322 -0.90 -3.39 -27.76
CA LYS A 322 0.12 -2.44 -27.28
C LYS A 322 0.54 -2.64 -25.82
N VAL A 323 -0.07 -3.59 -25.11
CA VAL A 323 0.23 -3.91 -23.71
C VAL A 323 1.17 -5.10 -23.67
N GLU A 324 2.29 -4.95 -22.98
CA GLU A 324 3.21 -6.05 -22.76
C GLU A 324 2.64 -7.02 -21.71
N LYS A 325 2.51 -8.29 -22.08
CA LYS A 325 1.98 -9.34 -21.20
C LYS A 325 3.11 -9.93 -20.36
N VAL A 326 2.87 -10.03 -19.06
CA VAL A 326 3.74 -10.69 -18.08
C VAL A 326 2.91 -11.62 -17.21
N TYR A 327 3.52 -12.62 -16.59
CA TYR A 327 2.79 -13.72 -15.93
C TYR A 327 2.76 -13.62 -14.40
N THR A 328 3.71 -12.90 -13.82
CA THR A 328 3.91 -12.79 -12.37
C THR A 328 4.24 -11.36 -11.94
N MET A 329 4.06 -11.05 -10.66
CA MET A 329 4.42 -9.73 -10.13
C MET A 329 5.93 -9.50 -10.19
N GLU A 330 6.70 -10.56 -9.98
CA GLU A 330 8.16 -10.60 -10.07
C GLU A 330 8.62 -10.24 -11.47
N GLU A 331 8.04 -10.86 -12.49
CA GLU A 331 8.33 -10.54 -13.89
C GLU A 331 7.94 -9.11 -14.24
N ALA A 332 6.77 -8.64 -13.78
CA ALA A 332 6.35 -7.25 -13.97
C ALA A 332 7.35 -6.26 -13.35
N ILE A 333 7.86 -6.54 -12.15
CA ILE A 333 8.81 -5.69 -11.45
C ILE A 333 10.20 -5.75 -12.11
N ASN A 334 10.65 -6.93 -12.54
CA ASN A 334 11.88 -7.05 -13.34
C ASN A 334 11.79 -6.19 -14.61
N ARG A 335 10.64 -6.21 -15.29
CA ARG A 335 10.42 -5.39 -16.47
C ARG A 335 10.41 -3.89 -16.16
N VAL A 336 9.81 -3.49 -15.04
CA VAL A 336 9.91 -2.11 -14.54
C VAL A 336 11.36 -1.71 -14.31
N ILE A 337 12.18 -2.58 -13.70
CA ILE A 337 13.61 -2.33 -13.47
C ILE A 337 14.37 -2.16 -14.79
N ASP A 338 14.12 -3.03 -15.79
CA ASP A 338 14.75 -2.91 -17.12
C ASP A 338 14.45 -1.56 -17.77
N ILE A 339 13.18 -1.12 -17.70
CA ILE A 339 12.77 0.17 -18.23
C ILE A 339 13.48 1.30 -17.47
N LEU A 340 13.50 1.28 -16.15
CA LEU A 340 14.16 2.31 -15.34
C LEU A 340 15.68 2.39 -15.60
N ASN A 341 16.36 1.26 -15.80
CA ASN A 341 17.76 1.20 -16.20
C ASN A 341 17.98 1.86 -17.56
N LYS A 342 17.08 1.65 -18.53
CA LYS A 342 17.13 2.32 -19.84
C LYS A 342 17.08 3.85 -19.73
N TYR A 343 16.32 4.38 -18.76
CA TYR A 343 16.26 5.82 -18.48
C TYR A 343 17.34 6.31 -17.49
N LYS A 344 18.25 5.45 -17.02
CA LYS A 344 19.30 5.77 -16.04
C LYS A 344 18.75 6.32 -14.71
N ILE A 345 17.61 5.78 -14.26
CA ILE A 345 16.96 6.16 -12.99
C ILE A 345 17.47 5.32 -11.81
N LEU A 346 17.90 4.08 -12.08
CA LEU A 346 18.48 3.14 -11.12
C LEU A 346 19.98 2.98 -11.32
#